data_AF-A0A508WXW4-F1
#
_entry.id   AF-A0A508WXW4-F1
#
_cell.length_a   1.000
_cell.length_b   1.000
_cell.length_c   1.000
_cell.angle_alpha   90.00
_cell.angle_beta   90.00
_cell.angle_gamma   90.00
#
_symmetry.space_group_name_H-M   'P 1'
#
loop_
_entity.id
_entity.type
_entity.pdbx_description
1 polymer ?
#
loop_
_entity_poly.entity_id
_entity_poly.type
_entity_poly.pdbx_seq_one_letter_code
_entity_poly.pdbx_strand_id
1 'polypeptide(L)' 'MLVDYLMIIDNATGEAQIMALADAASHTHMDMEDIERSMQNPGICISIDYTIVDAEAADDVLVD' A
#
# COMPACT_ATOMS: atom_id res chain seq x y z
N MET A 1 -9.62 2.64 -9.94
CA MET A 1 -9.32 1.24 -9.61
C MET A 1 -9.54 1.10 -8.12
N LEU A 2 -10.24 0.07 -7.66
CA LEU A 2 -10.39 -0.20 -6.23
C LEU A 2 -9.13 -0.92 -5.78
N VAL A 3 -8.45 -0.37 -4.78
CA VAL A 3 -7.21 -0.94 -4.24
C VAL A 3 -7.61 -2.06 -3.30
N ASP A 4 -7.55 -3.30 -3.79
CA ASP A 4 -8.02 -4.46 -3.02
C ASP A 4 -7.00 -4.88 -1.94
N TYR A 5 -5.71 -4.71 -2.22
CA TYR A 5 -4.62 -5.07 -1.31
C TYR A 5 -3.44 -4.12 -1.43
N LEU A 6 -2.81 -3.83 -0.29
CA LEU A 6 -1.62 -3.00 -0.19
C LEU A 6 -0.45 -3.82 0.31
N MET A 7 0.73 -3.63 -0.29
CA MET A 7 1.98 -4.13 0.27
C MET A 7 2.60 -3.04 1.13
N ILE A 8 2.79 -3.37 2.41
CA ILE A 8 3.39 -2.51 3.43
C ILE A 8 4.80 -3.00 3.70
N ILE A 9 5.78 -2.12 3.57
CA ILE A 9 7.18 -2.39 3.83
C ILE A 9 7.60 -1.55 5.04
N ASP A 10 8.05 -2.21 6.11
CA ASP A 10 8.70 -1.56 7.24
C ASP A 10 10.12 -1.16 6.81
N ASN A 11 10.41 0.15 6.79
CA ASN A 11 11.69 0.67 6.35
C ASN A 11 12.83 0.38 7.34
N ALA A 12 12.52 0.11 8.62
CA ALA A 12 13.51 -0.21 9.64
C ALA A 12 13.95 -1.67 9.58
N THR A 13 13.03 -2.60 9.32
CA THR A 13 13.31 -4.04 9.30
C THR A 13 13.44 -4.63 7.89
N GLY A 14 12.86 -3.97 6.89
CA GLY A 14 12.71 -4.48 5.53
C GLY A 14 11.62 -5.54 5.37
N GLU A 15 10.85 -5.83 6.43
CA GLU A 15 9.75 -6.78 6.35
C GLU A 15 8.61 -6.24 5.49
N ALA A 16 8.02 -7.12 4.68
CA ALA A 16 6.92 -6.78 3.79
C ALA A 16 5.68 -7.65 4.09
N GLN A 17 4.51 -7.02 4.14
CA GLN A 17 3.24 -7.67 4.42
C GLN A 17 2.15 -7.16 3.48
N ILE A 18 1.25 -8.03 3.03
CA ILE A 18 0.08 -7.66 2.24
C ILE A 18 -1.13 -7.58 3.16
N MET A 19 -1.85 -6.47 3.12
CA MET A 19 -3.05 -6.28 3.93
C MET A 19 -4.06 -5.36 3.24
N ALA A 20 -5.31 -5.39 3.69
CA ALA A 20 -6.34 -4.49 3.19
C ALA A 20 -6.08 -3.05 3.65
N LEU A 21 -6.66 -2.06 2.97
CA LEU A 21 -6.50 -0.63 3.28
C LEU A 21 -6.78 -0.29 4.76
N ALA A 22 -7.84 -0.85 5.33
CA ALA A 22 -8.20 -0.58 6.73
C ALA A 22 -7.14 -1.10 7.72
N ASP A 23 -6.59 -2.29 7.44
CA ASP A 23 -5.52 -2.87 8.25
C ASP A 23 -4.21 -2.10 8.08
N ALA A 24 -3.89 -1.65 6.85
CA ALA A 24 -2.73 -0.81 6.56
C ALA A 24 -2.76 0.52 7.31
N ALA A 25 -3.91 1.20 7.31
CA ALA A 25 -4.11 2.44 8.05
C ALA A 25 -3.92 2.21 9.56
N SER A 26 -4.51 1.14 10.10
CA SER A 26 -4.36 0.79 11.52
C SER A 26 -2.93 0.39 11.90
N HIS A 27 -2.21 -0.32 11.01
CA HIS A 27 -0.84 -0.79 11.26
C HIS A 27 0.16 0.36 11.22
N THR A 28 0.06 1.21 10.19
CA THR A 28 0.99 2.32 9.96
C THR A 28 0.65 3.58 10.74
N HIS A 29 -0.53 3.62 11.38
CA HIS A 29 -1.08 4.81 12.05
C HIS A 29 -1.21 6.03 11.11
N MET A 30 -1.36 5.76 9.80
CA MET A 30 -1.57 6.78 8.77
C MET A 30 -3.06 6.94 8.48
N ASP A 31 -3.45 8.15 8.08
CA ASP A 31 -4.83 8.42 7.71
C ASP A 31 -5.18 7.68 6.41
N MET A 32 -6.31 6.97 6.44
CA MET A 32 -6.81 6.18 5.33
C MET A 32 -6.97 7.03 4.05
N GLU A 33 -7.53 8.24 4.18
CA GLU A 33 -7.73 9.15 3.04
C GLU A 33 -6.40 9.57 2.39
N ASP A 34 -5.34 9.72 3.19
CA ASP A 34 -4.02 10.07 2.67
C ASP A 34 -3.39 8.90 1.91
N ILE A 35 -3.55 7.67 2.42
CA ILE A 35 -3.12 6.45 1.72
C ILE A 35 -3.89 6.33 0.40
N GLU A 36 -5.22 6.42 0.41
CA GLU A 36 -6.05 6.33 -0.80
C GLU A 36 -5.68 7.38 -1.84
N ARG A 37 -5.48 8.63 -1.41
CA ARG A 37 -5.07 9.72 -2.31
C ARG A 37 -3.71 9.44 -2.94
N SER A 38 -2.76 8.92 -2.17
CA SER A 38 -1.44 8.52 -2.66
C SER A 38 -1.51 7.34 -3.64
N MET A 39 -2.43 6.41 -3.45
CA MET A 39 -2.62 5.29 -4.38
C MET A 39 -3.18 5.75 -5.74
N GLN A 40 -4.00 6.80 -5.78
CA GLN A 40 -4.56 7.29 -7.04
C GLN A 40 -3.50 7.92 -7.97
N ASN A 41 -2.46 8.54 -7.40
CA ASN A 41 -1.30 9.09 -8.11
C ASN A 41 -0.28 9.54 -7.06
N PRO A 42 0.90 8.89 -6.90
CA PRO A 42 1.60 8.02 -7.86
C PRO A 42 1.42 6.49 -7.72
N GLY A 43 0.52 5.97 -6.88
CA GLY A 43 0.43 4.52 -6.60
C GLY A 43 1.35 4.05 -5.46
N ILE A 44 1.94 5.01 -4.73
CA ILE A 44 2.83 4.76 -3.61
C ILE A 44 2.62 5.83 -2.53
N CYS A 45 2.59 5.40 -1.28
CA CYS A 45 2.54 6.27 -0.09
C CYS A 45 3.79 6.01 0.74
N ILE A 46 4.53 7.07 1.07
CA ILE A 46 5.84 6.96 1.74
C ILE A 46 5.81 7.80 3.01
N SER A 47 6.19 7.17 4.11
CA SER A 47 6.53 7.83 5.38
C SER A 47 7.96 7.46 5.78
N ILE A 48 8.42 7.96 6.93
CA ILE A 48 9.75 7.61 7.46
C ILE A 48 9.80 6.12 7.78
N ASP A 49 8.74 5.60 8.40
CA ASP A 49 8.72 4.24 8.94
C ASP A 49 8.23 3.22 7.91
N TYR A 50 7.39 3.63 6.95
CA TYR A 50 6.75 2.71 6.03
C TYR A 50 6.77 3.17 4.58
N THR A 51 6.87 2.18 3.69
CA THR A 51 6.56 2.32 2.27
C THR A 51 5.34 1.47 1.94
N ILE A 52 4.31 2.08 1.37
CA ILE A 52 3.04 1.43 1.02
C ILE A 52 2.92 1.50 -0.49
N VAL A 53 2.77 0.34 -1.14
CA VAL A 53 2.57 0.25 -2.59
C VAL A 53 1.28 -0.49 -2.89
N ASP A 54 0.64 -0.10 -3.98
CA ASP A 54 -0.48 -0.84 -4.55
C ASP A 54 0.01 -2.25 -4.92
N ALA A 55 -0.71 -3.28 -4.45
CA ALA A 55 -0.39 -4.67 -4.72
C ALA A 55 -1.49 -5.26 -5.59
N GLU A 56 -1.35 -5.07 -6.90
CA GLU A 56 -2.20 -5.77 -7.87
C GLU A 56 -1.89 -7.27 -7.86
N ALA A 57 -2.92 -8.09 -8.02
CA ALA A 57 -2.73 -9.51 -8.24
C ALA A 57 -1.93 -9.73 -9.53
N ALA A 58 -0.95 -10.64 -9.52
CA ALA A 58 -0.08 -10.89 -10.67
C ALA A 58 -0.84 -11.26 -11.97
N ASP A 59 -2.08 -11.74 -11.85
CA ASP A 59 -2.95 -12.06 -12.98
C ASP A 59 -3.48 -10.81 -13.72
N ASP A 60 -3.53 -9.63 -13.08
CA ASP A 60 -3.94 -8.37 -13.72
C ASP A 60 -2.78 -7.65 -14.42
N VAL A 61 -1.53 -8.05 -14.15
CA VAL A 61 -0.32 -7.48 -14.76
C VAL A 61 -0.02 -8.09 -16.14
N LEU A 62 -0.70 -9.18 -16.53
CA LEU A 62 -0.48 -9.92 -17.78
C LEU A 62 -1.59 -9.73 -18.83
N VAL A 63 -2.08 -8.51 -19.01
CA VAL A 63 -2.92 -8.16 -20.17
C VAL A 63 -2.32 -6.96 -20.91
N ASP A 64 -1.78 -7.29 -22.10
CA ASP A 64 -1.06 -6.50 -23.12
C ASP A 64 0.42 -6.13 -22.90
#